data_AF-A0AA36UV98-F1
#
_entry.id   AF-A0AA36UV98-F1
#
_cell.length_a   1.000
_cell.length_b   1.000
_cell.length_c   1.000
_cell.angle_alpha   90.00
_cell.angle_beta   90.00
_cell.angle_gamma   90.00
#
_symmetry.space_group_name_H-M   'P 1'
#
loop_
_entity.id
_entity.type
_entity.pdbx_description
1 polymer ?
#
loop_
_entity_poly.entity_id
_entity_poly.type
_entity_poly.pdbx_seq_one_letter_code
_entity_poly.pdbx_strand_id
1 'polypeptide(L)'
;METRRLVSTIFVATFSVGLSASPLSTQSDEQLFKKYALSSCIATYYKGSDVAKDAVTAMQGYREFSNLPLDAFFELSELLSNENIDSYKSKSGSAIELAYCLDFANSEDVHKLLTKAKSEL
;
A
#
# COMPACT_ATOMS: atom_id res chain seq x y z
N MET A 1 -42.58 54.72 6.59
CA MET A 1 -42.42 53.56 7.49
C MET A 1 -41.76 52.47 6.67
N GLU A 2 -40.43 52.35 6.77
CA GLU A 2 -39.62 51.47 5.92
C GLU A 2 -39.73 50.01 6.36
N THR A 3 -40.10 49.13 5.42
CA THR A 3 -40.11 47.69 5.59
C THR A 3 -38.68 47.14 5.47
N ARG A 4 -38.02 46.95 6.62
CA ARG A 4 -36.69 46.33 6.72
C ARG A 4 -36.74 44.90 6.18
N ARG A 5 -36.11 44.66 5.02
CA ARG A 5 -35.81 43.32 4.48
C ARG A 5 -34.84 42.61 5.42
N LEU A 6 -35.31 41.58 6.11
CA LEU A 6 -34.46 40.62 6.82
C LEU A 6 -33.76 39.72 5.79
N VAL A 7 -32.49 40.02 5.49
CA VAL A 7 -31.63 39.15 4.70
C VAL A 7 -31.11 38.05 5.63
N SER A 8 -31.82 36.92 5.65
CA SER A 8 -31.40 35.72 6.38
C SER A 8 -30.15 35.16 5.69
N THR A 9 -28.98 35.46 6.22
CA THR A 9 -27.70 35.00 5.65
C THR A 9 -27.45 33.58 6.16
N ILE A 10 -27.76 32.59 5.33
CA ILE A 10 -27.45 31.18 5.60
C ILE A 10 -25.94 31.01 5.45
N PHE A 11 -25.22 30.90 6.56
CA PHE A 11 -23.81 30.49 6.58
C PHE A 11 -23.75 28.99 6.30
N VAL A 12 -23.56 28.62 5.03
CA VAL A 12 -23.26 27.24 4.65
C VAL A 12 -21.80 26.96 5.05
N ALA A 13 -21.61 26.32 6.21
CA ALA A 13 -20.31 25.81 6.61
C ALA A 13 -19.93 24.63 5.71
N THR A 14 -19.10 24.89 4.69
CA THR A 14 -18.47 23.86 3.87
C THR A 14 -17.45 23.10 4.72
N PHE A 15 -17.88 21.97 5.31
CA PHE A 15 -16.98 20.99 5.92
C PHE A 15 -16.05 20.43 4.83
N SER A 16 -14.84 20.98 4.76
CA SER A 16 -13.80 20.48 3.86
C SER A 16 -13.20 19.24 4.52
N VAL A 17 -13.69 18.05 4.17
CA VAL A 17 -13.03 16.80 4.58
C VAL A 17 -11.70 16.76 3.87
N GLY A 18 -10.61 17.05 4.59
CA GLY A 18 -9.27 16.99 4.03
C GLY A 18 -8.93 15.55 3.64
N LEU A 19 -8.55 15.33 2.37
CA LEU A 19 -8.09 14.04 1.89
C LEU A 19 -6.69 13.77 2.46
N SER A 20 -6.63 13.13 3.62
CA SER A 20 -5.37 12.73 4.27
C SER A 20 -5.17 11.23 4.12
N ALA A 21 -3.94 10.80 3.85
CA ALA A 21 -3.60 9.39 3.88
C ALA A 21 -3.76 8.83 5.30
N SER A 22 -4.31 7.62 5.43
CA SER A 22 -4.51 6.98 6.73
C SER A 22 -3.17 6.63 7.38
N PRO A 23 -2.92 7.05 8.64
CA PRO A 23 -1.74 6.62 9.40
C PRO A 23 -1.62 5.11 9.46
N LEU A 24 -0.40 4.58 9.50
CA LEU A 24 -0.12 3.14 9.61
C LEU A 24 -0.95 2.46 10.71
N SER A 25 -1.02 3.09 11.89
CA SER A 25 -1.75 2.60 13.07
C SER A 25 -3.27 2.47 12.91
N THR A 26 -3.84 2.97 11.82
CA THR A 26 -5.29 2.95 11.55
C THR A 26 -5.68 1.99 10.43
N GLN A 27 -4.70 1.33 9.83
CA GLN A 27 -4.93 0.44 8.70
C GLN A 27 -5.17 -0.99 9.18
N SER A 28 -5.96 -1.75 8.42
CA SER A 28 -6.17 -3.16 8.69
C SER A 28 -4.94 -3.99 8.34
N ASP A 29 -4.81 -5.18 8.93
CA ASP A 29 -3.73 -6.12 8.59
C ASP A 29 -3.68 -6.46 7.10
N GLU A 30 -4.84 -6.51 6.42
CA GLU A 30 -4.85 -6.70 4.97
C GLU A 30 -4.22 -5.53 4.22
N GLN A 31 -4.53 -4.29 4.61
CA GLN A 31 -3.95 -3.11 3.98
C GLN A 31 -2.45 -3.03 4.25
N LEU A 32 -2.04 -3.29 5.49
CA LEU A 32 -0.64 -3.30 5.90
C LEU A 32 0.13 -4.40 5.15
N PHE A 33 -0.40 -5.62 5.07
CA PHE A 33 0.26 -6.74 4.38
C PHE A 33 0.41 -6.51 2.87
N LYS A 34 -0.62 -5.99 2.19
CA LYS A 34 -0.52 -5.62 0.77
C LYS A 34 0.51 -4.51 0.54
N LYS A 35 0.59 -3.52 1.44
CA LYS A 35 1.59 -2.45 1.35
C LYS A 35 3.01 -2.91 1.71
N TYR A 36 3.13 -3.87 2.62
CA TYR A 36 4.38 -4.61 2.85
C TYR A 36 4.83 -5.30 1.56
N ALA A 37 3.94 -6.04 0.90
CA ALA A 37 4.23 -6.73 -0.35
C ALA A 37 4.74 -5.77 -1.44
N LEU A 38 4.01 -4.66 -1.65
CA LEU A 38 4.39 -3.63 -2.62
C LEU A 38 5.77 -3.02 -2.30
N SER A 39 5.98 -2.63 -1.04
CA SER A 39 7.23 -2.00 -0.60
C SER A 39 8.42 -2.96 -0.70
N SER A 40 8.21 -4.24 -0.37
CA SER A 40 9.21 -5.31 -0.52
C SER A 40 9.60 -5.51 -1.98
N CYS A 41 8.62 -5.51 -2.88
CA CYS A 41 8.85 -5.62 -4.31
C CYS A 41 9.65 -4.43 -4.86
N ILE A 42 9.25 -3.21 -4.50
CA ILE A 42 9.97 -2.00 -4.91
C ILE A 42 11.41 -2.02 -4.38
N ALA A 43 11.61 -2.36 -3.11
CA ALA A 43 12.95 -2.49 -2.52
C ALA A 43 13.84 -3.49 -3.28
N THR A 44 13.25 -4.56 -3.81
CA THR A 44 13.94 -5.62 -4.56
C THR A 44 14.33 -5.16 -5.96
N TYR A 45 13.39 -4.65 -6.75
CA TYR A 45 13.67 -4.27 -8.15
C TYR A 45 14.41 -2.94 -8.30
N TYR A 46 14.26 -2.03 -7.33
CA TYR A 46 14.95 -0.73 -7.33
C TYR A 46 16.25 -0.76 -6.50
N LYS A 47 16.79 -1.94 -6.21
CA LYS A 47 17.95 -2.13 -5.32
C LYS A 47 19.11 -1.17 -5.64
N GLY A 48 19.65 -0.54 -4.60
CA GLY A 48 20.75 0.42 -4.70
C GLY A 48 20.32 1.86 -4.98
N SER A 49 19.05 2.12 -5.29
CA SER A 49 18.50 3.47 -5.42
C SER A 49 18.04 4.04 -4.08
N ASP A 50 17.80 5.35 -4.03
CA ASP A 50 17.17 6.01 -2.87
C ASP A 50 15.71 5.56 -2.69
N VAL A 51 15.01 5.22 -3.78
CA VAL A 51 13.66 4.65 -3.75
C VAL A 51 13.66 3.33 -2.97
N ALA A 52 14.66 2.46 -3.18
CA ALA A 52 14.75 1.22 -2.43
C ALA A 52 15.01 1.44 -0.93
N LYS A 53 15.80 2.45 -0.56
CA LYS A 53 16.06 2.76 0.86
C LYS A 53 14.78 3.17 1.59
N ASP A 54 13.99 4.03 0.96
CA ASP A 54 12.70 4.45 1.51
C ASP A 54 11.69 3.30 1.52
N ALA A 55 11.64 2.50 0.44
CA ALA A 55 10.79 1.31 0.36
C ALA A 55 11.11 0.29 1.46
N VAL A 56 12.37 0.08 1.81
CA VAL A 56 12.75 -0.74 2.98
C VAL A 56 12.18 -0.14 4.27
N THR A 57 12.30 1.16 4.46
CA THR A 57 11.76 1.84 5.65
C THR A 57 10.24 1.68 5.74
N ALA A 58 9.54 1.90 4.63
CA ALA A 58 8.09 1.72 4.53
C ALA A 58 7.67 0.26 4.79
N MET A 59 8.36 -0.70 4.18
CA MET A 59 8.15 -2.14 4.38
C MET A 59 8.25 -2.51 5.88
N GLN A 60 9.30 -2.05 6.57
CA GLN A 60 9.44 -2.31 8.00
C GLN A 60 8.32 -1.66 8.82
N GLY A 61 7.90 -0.45 8.46
CA GLY A 61 6.74 0.21 9.08
C GLY A 61 5.44 -0.60 8.92
N TYR A 62 5.13 -1.07 7.72
CA TYR A 62 3.92 -1.87 7.50
C TYR A 62 3.91 -3.17 8.31
N ARG A 63 5.07 -3.82 8.47
CA ARG A 63 5.21 -5.00 9.31
C ARG A 63 5.01 -4.68 10.79
N GLU A 64 5.65 -3.62 11.28
CA GLU A 64 5.60 -3.20 12.70
C GLU A 64 4.17 -2.93 13.18
N PHE A 65 3.33 -2.34 12.33
CA PHE A 65 1.95 -1.99 12.67
C PHE A 65 0.94 -3.13 12.47
N SER A 66 1.39 -4.28 11.95
CA SER A 66 0.51 -5.44 11.71
C SER A 66 0.54 -6.41 12.88
N ASN A 67 -0.58 -7.08 13.14
CA ASN A 67 -0.67 -8.16 14.13
C ASN A 67 -0.39 -9.53 13.53
N LEU A 68 -0.15 -9.64 12.22
CA LEU A 68 0.10 -10.91 11.54
C LEU A 68 1.39 -11.57 12.04
N PRO A 69 1.47 -12.92 12.04
CA PRO A 69 2.67 -13.64 12.43
C PRO A 69 3.87 -13.28 11.54
N LEU A 70 5.06 -13.26 12.14
CA LEU A 70 6.31 -12.90 11.46
C LEU A 70 6.59 -13.79 10.24
N ASP A 71 6.24 -15.07 10.32
CA ASP A 71 6.45 -16.07 9.26
C ASP A 71 5.74 -15.68 7.95
N ALA A 72 4.57 -15.02 8.03
CA ALA A 72 3.87 -14.55 6.83
C ALA A 72 4.70 -13.55 6.00
N PHE A 73 5.50 -12.72 6.67
CA PHE A 73 6.36 -11.74 6.03
C PHE A 73 7.62 -12.38 5.43
N PHE A 74 8.12 -13.44 6.05
CA PHE A 74 9.22 -14.25 5.50
C PHE A 74 8.77 -15.04 4.28
N GLU A 75 7.63 -15.72 4.35
CA GLU A 75 7.05 -16.45 3.22
C GLU A 75 6.80 -15.53 2.02
N LEU A 76 6.34 -14.29 2.25
CA LEU A 76 6.18 -13.30 1.19
C LEU A 76 7.52 -12.89 0.55
N SER A 77 8.57 -12.78 1.36
CA SER A 77 9.92 -12.43 0.88
C SER A 77 10.53 -13.56 0.04
N GLU A 78 10.26 -14.81 0.43
CA GLU A 78 10.65 -15.99 -0.35
C GLU A 78 9.88 -16.07 -1.67
N LEU A 79 8.56 -15.82 -1.65
CA LEU A 79 7.72 -15.77 -2.85
C LEU A 79 8.32 -14.78 -3.87
N LEU A 80 8.62 -13.56 -3.44
CA LEU A 80 9.17 -12.50 -4.30
C LEU A 80 10.54 -12.87 -4.90
N SER A 81 11.35 -13.66 -4.19
CA SER A 81 12.71 -14.02 -4.62
C SER A 81 12.75 -15.03 -5.77
N ASN A 82 11.64 -15.74 -6.00
CA ASN A 82 11.55 -16.82 -7.00
C ASN A 82 10.90 -16.38 -8.31
N GLU A 83 10.48 -15.13 -8.43
CA GLU A 83 9.65 -14.67 -9.54
C GLU A 83 10.44 -14.14 -10.74
N ASN A 84 9.92 -14.39 -11.94
CA ASN A 84 10.47 -13.87 -13.19
C ASN A 84 9.54 -12.81 -13.79
N ILE A 85 10.02 -11.57 -13.88
CA ILE A 85 9.27 -10.43 -14.43
C ILE A 85 9.37 -10.29 -15.95
N ASP A 86 9.87 -11.29 -16.67
CA ASP A 86 10.12 -11.22 -18.12
C ASP A 86 8.88 -10.85 -18.95
N SER A 87 7.68 -11.10 -18.42
CA SER A 87 6.39 -10.73 -19.00
C SER A 87 6.05 -9.24 -18.85
N TYR A 88 6.66 -8.53 -17.90
CA TYR A 88 6.44 -7.11 -17.63
C TYR A 88 7.37 -6.23 -18.46
N LYS A 89 7.13 -6.21 -19.77
CA LYS A 89 7.84 -5.36 -20.73
C LYS A 89 6.88 -4.40 -21.43
N SER A 90 7.33 -3.17 -21.63
CA SER A 90 6.64 -2.19 -22.45
C SER A 90 6.66 -2.62 -23.92
N LYS A 91 5.83 -1.96 -24.75
CA LYS A 91 5.85 -2.18 -26.20
C LYS A 91 7.22 -1.87 -26.84
N SER A 92 8.07 -1.08 -26.18
CA SER A 92 9.44 -0.79 -26.61
C SER A 92 10.48 -1.76 -26.03
N GLY A 93 10.05 -2.76 -25.25
CA GLY A 93 10.91 -3.78 -24.65
C GLY A 93 11.54 -3.40 -23.30
N SER A 94 11.26 -2.21 -22.78
CA SER A 94 11.75 -1.79 -21.45
C SER A 94 10.99 -2.53 -20.35
N ALA A 95 11.68 -2.97 -19.30
CA ALA A 95 11.01 -3.51 -18.13
C ALA A 95 10.08 -2.47 -17.47
N ILE A 96 8.98 -2.94 -16.87
CA ILE A 96 8.04 -2.11 -16.11
C ILE A 96 7.89 -2.68 -14.70
N GLU A 97 8.96 -2.58 -13.90
CA GLU A 97 9.07 -3.19 -12.58
C GLU A 97 8.00 -2.68 -11.61
N LEU A 98 7.68 -1.38 -11.67
CA LEU A 98 6.63 -0.81 -10.82
C LEU A 98 5.24 -1.41 -11.11
N ALA A 99 4.93 -1.68 -12.38
CA ALA A 99 3.66 -2.32 -12.73
C ALA A 99 3.61 -3.75 -12.19
N TYR A 100 4.71 -4.50 -12.31
CA TYR A 100 4.84 -5.80 -11.67
C TYR A 100 4.59 -5.72 -10.17
N CYS A 101 5.21 -4.77 -9.46
CA CYS A 101 5.04 -4.65 -8.02
C CYS A 101 3.61 -4.31 -7.58
N LEU A 102 2.90 -3.49 -8.36
CA LEU A 102 1.49 -3.20 -8.11
C LEU A 102 0.61 -4.44 -8.27
N ASP A 103 0.85 -5.23 -9.30
CA ASP A 103 0.07 -6.44 -9.57
C ASP A 103 0.44 -7.56 -8.58
N PHE A 104 1.73 -7.75 -8.29
CA PHE A 104 2.23 -8.69 -7.30
C PHE A 104 1.57 -8.47 -5.93
N ALA A 105 1.52 -7.23 -5.45
CA ALA A 105 0.90 -6.88 -4.17
C ALA A 105 -0.60 -7.18 -4.10
N ASN A 106 -1.26 -7.35 -5.25
CA ASN A 106 -2.68 -7.69 -5.37
C ASN A 106 -2.91 -9.10 -5.93
N SER A 107 -1.86 -9.91 -6.04
CA SER A 107 -1.93 -11.25 -6.59
C SER A 107 -2.65 -12.24 -5.67
N GLU A 108 -3.15 -13.32 -6.26
CA GLU A 108 -3.74 -14.45 -5.53
C GLU A 108 -2.75 -15.09 -4.56
N ASP A 109 -1.45 -15.11 -4.88
CA ASP A 109 -0.46 -15.72 -3.99
C ASP A 109 -0.21 -14.88 -2.73
N VAL A 110 -0.19 -13.55 -2.85
CA VAL A 110 -0.19 -12.66 -1.68
C VAL A 110 -1.49 -12.81 -0.89
N HIS A 111 -2.63 -12.98 -1.55
CA HIS A 111 -3.91 -13.22 -0.87
C HIS A 111 -3.94 -14.54 -0.09
N LYS A 112 -3.37 -15.62 -0.64
CA LYS A 112 -3.25 -16.92 0.05
C LYS A 112 -2.38 -16.80 1.30
N LEU A 113 -1.23 -16.13 1.21
CA LEU A 113 -0.35 -15.89 2.36
C LEU A 113 -1.08 -15.09 3.46
N LEU A 114 -1.80 -14.03 3.09
CA LEU A 114 -2.62 -13.27 4.03
C LEU A 114 -3.70 -14.13 4.70
N THR A 115 -4.38 -14.97 3.93
CA THR A 115 -5.46 -15.84 4.44
C THR A 115 -4.91 -16.85 5.43
N LYS A 116 -3.77 -17.48 5.11
CA LYS A 116 -3.06 -18.37 6.02
C LYS A 116 -2.66 -17.64 7.30
N ALA A 117 -2.01 -16.49 7.19
CA ALA A 117 -1.55 -15.69 8.31
C ALA A 117 -2.70 -15.27 9.26
N LYS A 118 -3.86 -14.91 8.70
CA LYS A 118 -5.07 -14.58 9.50
C LYS A 118 -5.65 -15.79 10.24
N SER A 119 -5.44 -17.01 9.76
CA SER A 119 -5.94 -18.23 10.40
C SER A 119 -5.11 -18.67 11.62
N GLU A 120 -3.94 -18.06 11.80
CA GLU A 120 -3.00 -18.33 12.90
C GLU A 120 -3.12 -17.31 14.05
N LEU A 121 -4.02 -16.32 13.92
CA LEU A 121 -4.39 -15.34 14.95
C LEU A 121 -5.45 -15.91 15.89
#